data_AF-A0AAE1L6Y0-F1
#
_entry.id   AF-A0AAE1L6Y0-F1
#
_cell.length_a   1.000
_cell.length_b   1.000
_cell.length_c   1.000
_cell.angle_alpha   90.00
_cell.angle_beta   90.00
_cell.angle_gamma   90.00
#
_symmetry.space_group_name_H-M   'P 1'
#
loop_
_entity.id
_entity.type
_entity.pdbx_description
1 polymer ?
#
loop_
_entity_poly.entity_id
_entity_poly.type
_entity_poly.pdbx_seq_one_letter_code
_entity_poly.pdbx_strand_id
1 'polypeptide(L)'
;MQHWVEKEKKEKCKYVTIYYDFETTQHTAVQGKQDTFEHIPNLLVSQAVCDQCADIAQNDYFCNVCKNRQQIFHNLDNPDLSVSAQFIDYLNSFPARYSLLLVAHNARSFDSVILLQELVKRNINNELTLQGAKIICMKAGPWKFIDSLMFLPMPLSAMPKSFGLNELKKGYMPFLANCPDFYNYEGRMLDKDLYCVSGMKSKAADDFHKWYDSQVAKNYVFNFRKELIEYCISDVTILRQACHAFRKLFAGVAGFDPMFQCITLSSACMAAYRRNVLRVNTIDIVPPGGYHGRGKQSHSALRWLDYESHKLGTVIKTIHTDREVSVMGRRVDGYVELSLENGGVEKRIYQFHWCFWHSCPIHFPTTQDDQTNRYEQTQRLTAMFRRNGFIVIEKWECEFKRELTSDPEVKAYFEANPTTRTPPLNLRDGLAGGRTSALRWYHKADVTKGEKIKMADVVSEYPNANLKGAYPSGHPILFLEGDPTMPPVEEWNGMVKITVLPPQDLFLPVLPLCTCRTCAVTENKDMSAQCKRKTDH
;
A
#
# COMPACT_ATOMS: atom_id res chain seq x y z
N MET A 1 5.81 -1.91 -21.75
CA MET A 1 4.49 -1.93 -21.08
C MET A 1 3.39 -1.87 -22.13
N GLN A 2 2.28 -2.62 -21.96
CA GLN A 2 1.19 -2.70 -22.95
C GLN A 2 0.15 -1.57 -22.81
N HIS A 3 -0.55 -1.26 -23.90
CA HIS A 3 -1.74 -0.41 -23.91
C HIS A 3 -2.79 -0.95 -22.93
N TRP A 4 -3.52 -0.05 -22.25
CA TRP A 4 -4.60 -0.45 -21.35
C TRP A 4 -5.92 -0.48 -22.11
N VAL A 5 -6.62 -1.61 -22.04
CA VAL A 5 -7.92 -1.81 -22.67
C VAL A 5 -8.98 -1.82 -21.57
N GLU A 6 -10.06 -1.11 -21.81
CA GLU A 6 -11.22 -1.09 -20.93
C GLU A 6 -11.93 -2.44 -20.93
N LYS A 7 -12.40 -2.89 -19.77
CA LYS A 7 -13.21 -4.11 -19.72
C LYS A 7 -14.56 -3.85 -20.36
N GLU A 8 -14.88 -4.63 -21.38
CA GLU A 8 -16.16 -4.54 -22.08
C GLU A 8 -17.33 -4.75 -21.11
N LYS A 9 -18.36 -3.91 -21.27
CA LYS A 9 -19.63 -4.10 -20.56
C LYS A 9 -20.27 -5.39 -21.07
N LYS A 10 -20.76 -6.23 -20.15
CA LYS A 10 -21.50 -7.44 -20.49
C LYS A 10 -22.77 -7.08 -21.24
N GLU A 11 -22.97 -7.68 -22.41
CA GLU A 11 -24.19 -7.48 -23.20
C GLU A 11 -25.44 -7.78 -22.38
N LYS A 12 -26.50 -6.98 -22.58
CA LYS A 12 -27.80 -7.12 -21.89
C LYS A 12 -27.73 -7.05 -20.36
N CYS A 13 -26.61 -6.57 -19.79
CA CYS A 13 -26.46 -6.30 -18.37
C CYS A 13 -26.76 -4.84 -18.05
N LYS A 14 -27.49 -4.58 -16.96
CA LYS A 14 -27.75 -3.24 -16.44
C LYS A 14 -26.74 -2.91 -15.36
N TYR A 15 -26.15 -1.72 -15.44
CA TYR A 15 -25.15 -1.23 -14.49
C TYR A 15 -25.79 -0.24 -13.53
N VAL A 16 -25.67 -0.49 -12.23
CA VAL A 16 -26.21 0.36 -11.17
C VAL A 16 -25.11 0.64 -10.17
N THR A 17 -24.96 1.88 -9.76
CA THR A 17 -24.12 2.28 -8.63
C THR A 17 -25.01 2.56 -7.43
N ILE A 18 -24.71 1.94 -6.29
CA ILE A 18 -25.41 2.13 -5.03
C ILE A 18 -24.44 2.82 -4.07
N TYR A 19 -24.75 4.07 -3.72
CA TYR A 19 -24.04 4.79 -2.67
C TYR A 19 -24.70 4.49 -1.34
N TYR A 20 -23.94 4.25 -0.29
CA TYR A 20 -24.50 3.95 1.02
C TYR A 20 -23.58 4.42 2.14
N ASP A 21 -24.16 4.52 3.33
CA ASP A 21 -23.46 4.85 4.56
C ASP A 21 -24.16 4.18 5.74
N PHE A 22 -23.39 3.75 6.73
CA PHE A 22 -23.90 3.17 7.97
C PHE A 22 -23.76 4.14 9.13
N GLU A 23 -24.81 4.24 9.93
CA GLU A 23 -24.69 4.70 11.31
C GLU A 23 -24.66 3.49 12.24
N THR A 24 -23.84 3.60 13.29
CA THR A 24 -23.67 2.52 14.28
C THR A 24 -23.87 3.04 15.68
N THR A 25 -24.52 2.24 16.52
CA THR A 25 -24.52 2.44 17.97
C THR A 25 -23.29 1.78 18.60
N GLN A 26 -22.80 2.34 19.71
CA GLN A 26 -21.72 1.80 20.54
C GLN A 26 -22.20 1.51 21.96
N HIS A 27 -23.43 1.04 22.11
CA HIS A 27 -24.03 0.76 23.42
C HIS A 27 -23.60 -0.58 24.02
N THR A 28 -23.18 -1.54 23.19
CA THR A 28 -22.86 -2.90 23.63
C THR A 28 -21.39 -3.03 24.00
N ALA A 29 -21.10 -3.32 25.27
CA ALA A 29 -19.73 -3.54 25.74
C ALA A 29 -19.14 -4.87 25.23
N VAL A 30 -17.86 -4.87 24.87
CA VAL A 30 -17.14 -6.07 24.45
C VAL A 30 -16.69 -6.85 25.67
N GLN A 31 -17.17 -8.11 25.79
CA GLN A 31 -16.85 -8.96 26.93
C GLN A 31 -15.33 -9.11 27.11
N GLY A 32 -14.85 -8.87 28.33
CA GLY A 32 -13.43 -9.00 28.70
C GLY A 32 -12.53 -7.84 28.27
N LYS A 33 -13.09 -6.75 27.71
CA LYS A 33 -12.34 -5.53 27.38
C LYS A 33 -12.99 -4.30 27.99
N GLN A 34 -12.29 -3.67 28.94
CA GLN A 34 -12.75 -2.41 29.55
C GLN A 34 -12.77 -1.29 28.50
N ASP A 35 -13.76 -0.40 28.60
CA ASP A 35 -13.94 0.79 27.75
C ASP A 35 -13.95 0.49 26.23
N THR A 36 -14.32 -0.74 25.86
CA THR A 36 -14.41 -1.17 24.47
C THR A 36 -15.85 -1.54 24.15
N PHE A 37 -16.42 -0.89 23.15
CA PHE A 37 -17.81 -1.08 22.73
C PHE A 37 -17.86 -1.55 21.28
N GLU A 38 -18.81 -2.43 20.99
CA GLU A 38 -19.05 -2.95 19.66
C GLU A 38 -19.79 -1.92 18.81
N HIS A 39 -19.34 -1.71 17.57
CA HIS A 39 -20.08 -0.95 16.57
C HIS A 39 -21.17 -1.83 15.97
N ILE A 40 -22.42 -1.57 16.32
CA ILE A 40 -23.58 -2.29 15.80
C ILE A 40 -24.36 -1.37 14.85
N PRO A 41 -24.52 -1.73 13.56
CA PRO A 41 -25.31 -0.96 12.61
C PRO A 41 -26.76 -0.80 13.06
N ASN A 42 -27.24 0.44 13.14
CA ASN A 42 -28.62 0.74 13.52
C ASN A 42 -29.40 1.54 12.46
N LEU A 43 -28.70 2.15 11.51
CA LEU A 43 -29.27 2.78 10.32
C LEU A 43 -28.32 2.59 9.13
N LEU A 44 -28.89 2.34 7.96
CA LEU A 44 -28.22 2.45 6.67
C LEU A 44 -29.12 3.19 5.71
N VAL A 45 -28.58 4.21 5.07
CA VAL A 45 -29.22 4.84 3.91
C VAL A 45 -28.47 4.40 2.65
N SER A 46 -29.22 4.13 1.58
CA SER A 46 -28.62 3.89 0.27
C SER A 46 -29.32 4.66 -0.83
N GLN A 47 -28.58 5.03 -1.87
CA GLN A 47 -29.08 5.71 -3.06
C GLN A 47 -28.55 5.03 -4.34
N ALA A 48 -29.46 4.39 -5.08
CA ALA A 48 -29.16 3.67 -6.31
C ALA A 48 -29.33 4.54 -7.58
N VAL A 49 -28.31 4.55 -8.44
CA VAL A 49 -28.30 5.30 -9.70
C VAL A 49 -27.80 4.47 -10.87
N CYS A 50 -28.32 4.73 -12.06
CA CYS A 50 -27.84 4.17 -13.32
C CYS A 50 -27.59 5.30 -14.31
N ASP A 51 -27.01 4.98 -15.46
CA ASP A 51 -26.69 5.95 -16.52
C ASP A 51 -27.92 6.79 -16.97
N GLN A 52 -29.16 6.29 -16.80
CA GLN A 52 -30.39 7.01 -17.17
C GLN A 52 -30.83 8.06 -16.15
N CYS A 53 -30.43 7.94 -14.88
CA CYS A 53 -30.90 8.82 -13.81
C CYS A 53 -29.75 9.48 -13.01
N ALA A 54 -28.50 9.28 -13.44
CA ALA A 54 -27.32 9.76 -12.72
C ALA A 54 -27.29 11.29 -12.59
N ASP A 55 -27.74 12.02 -13.61
CA ASP A 55 -27.81 13.50 -13.60
C ASP A 55 -29.03 14.06 -12.84
N ILE A 56 -29.91 13.21 -12.31
CA ILE A 56 -31.08 13.66 -11.53
C ILE A 56 -30.65 13.88 -10.07
N ALA A 57 -30.86 15.12 -9.61
CA ALA A 57 -30.39 15.58 -8.31
C ALA A 57 -31.28 15.09 -7.15
N GLN A 58 -32.58 14.96 -7.36
CA GLN A 58 -33.58 14.64 -6.34
C GLN A 58 -33.37 13.24 -5.75
N ASN A 59 -33.55 13.14 -4.43
CA ASN A 59 -33.44 11.87 -3.70
C ASN A 59 -34.70 11.03 -3.85
N ASP A 60 -35.88 11.66 -3.74
CA ASP A 60 -37.16 11.02 -4.05
C ASP A 60 -37.35 10.96 -5.56
N TYR A 61 -36.97 9.83 -6.14
CA TYR A 61 -37.04 9.60 -7.58
C TYR A 61 -37.21 8.12 -7.88
N PHE A 62 -38.17 7.81 -8.76
CA PHE A 62 -38.39 6.47 -9.29
C PHE A 62 -37.72 6.31 -10.66
N CYS A 63 -36.86 5.30 -10.79
CA CYS A 63 -36.21 4.92 -12.04
C CYS A 63 -36.68 3.54 -12.50
N ASN A 64 -36.93 3.35 -13.81
CA ASN A 64 -37.31 2.03 -14.35
C ASN A 64 -36.21 0.97 -14.16
N VAL A 65 -34.95 1.39 -14.05
CA VAL A 65 -33.78 0.53 -13.82
C VAL A 65 -33.49 0.35 -12.34
N CYS A 66 -33.34 1.44 -11.58
CA CYS A 66 -32.94 1.42 -10.16
C CYS A 66 -34.10 1.23 -9.17
N LYS A 67 -35.34 1.36 -9.65
CA LYS A 67 -36.56 1.50 -8.83
C LYS A 67 -36.50 2.76 -7.96
N ASN A 68 -36.96 2.68 -6.71
CA ASN A 68 -36.88 3.76 -5.75
C ASN A 68 -35.40 4.03 -5.44
N ARG A 69 -34.93 5.24 -5.78
CA ARG A 69 -33.53 5.64 -5.60
C ARG A 69 -33.07 5.46 -4.17
N GLN A 70 -33.80 6.02 -3.21
CA GLN A 70 -33.42 6.01 -1.80
C GLN A 70 -34.08 4.84 -1.07
N GLN A 71 -33.27 4.10 -0.31
CA GLN A 71 -33.74 3.11 0.67
C GLN A 71 -33.18 3.48 2.05
N ILE A 72 -33.99 3.28 3.08
CA ILE A 72 -33.63 3.51 4.47
C ILE A 72 -33.90 2.20 5.21
N PHE A 73 -32.87 1.63 5.80
CA PHE A 73 -32.96 0.42 6.61
C PHE A 73 -32.54 0.76 8.02
N HIS A 74 -33.34 0.41 9.01
CA HIS A 74 -33.01 0.68 10.40
C HIS A 74 -33.60 -0.36 11.34
N ASN A 75 -33.07 -0.44 12.55
CA ASN A 75 -33.59 -1.28 13.63
C ASN A 75 -34.04 -0.45 14.84
N LEU A 76 -34.21 0.87 14.65
CA LEU A 76 -34.60 1.82 15.69
C LEU A 76 -35.94 1.50 16.37
N ASP A 77 -36.87 0.80 15.69
CA ASP A 77 -38.16 0.34 16.26
C ASP A 77 -38.11 -1.09 16.80
N ASN A 78 -37.22 -1.93 16.23
CA ASN A 78 -37.14 -3.34 16.54
C ASN A 78 -35.66 -3.77 16.53
N PRO A 79 -35.03 -3.93 17.71
CA PRO A 79 -33.61 -4.25 17.82
C PRO A 79 -33.24 -5.63 17.27
N ASP A 80 -34.21 -6.53 17.08
CA ASP A 80 -33.97 -7.87 16.52
C ASP A 80 -33.69 -7.85 15.02
N LEU A 81 -33.97 -6.72 14.34
CA LEU A 81 -33.66 -6.55 12.93
C LEU A 81 -32.17 -6.24 12.72
N SER A 82 -31.54 -6.95 11.79
CA SER A 82 -30.19 -6.61 11.31
C SER A 82 -30.30 -5.65 10.12
N VAL A 83 -29.71 -4.47 10.24
CA VAL A 83 -29.64 -3.46 9.16
C VAL A 83 -28.82 -3.99 7.99
N SER A 84 -27.67 -4.61 8.27
CA SER A 84 -26.83 -5.25 7.25
C SER A 84 -27.59 -6.35 6.52
N ALA A 85 -28.38 -7.15 7.24
CA ALA A 85 -29.21 -8.20 6.64
C ALA A 85 -30.23 -7.61 5.66
N GLN A 86 -31.00 -6.61 6.08
CA GLN A 86 -31.97 -5.92 5.23
C GLN A 86 -31.32 -5.36 3.96
N PHE A 87 -30.11 -4.79 4.09
CA PHE A 87 -29.38 -4.29 2.93
C PHE A 87 -28.97 -5.42 1.97
N ILE A 88 -28.43 -6.54 2.47
CA ILE A 88 -28.12 -7.70 1.63
C ILE A 88 -29.36 -8.26 0.93
N ASP A 89 -30.52 -8.28 1.61
CA ASP A 89 -31.80 -8.70 1.01
C ASP A 89 -32.25 -7.74 -0.09
N TYR A 90 -32.06 -6.43 0.10
CA TYR A 90 -32.26 -5.45 -0.95
C TYR A 90 -31.33 -5.67 -2.15
N LEU A 91 -30.05 -5.98 -1.93
CA LEU A 91 -29.12 -6.27 -3.03
C LEU A 91 -29.51 -7.55 -3.80
N ASN A 92 -30.04 -8.55 -3.10
CA ASN A 92 -30.57 -9.78 -3.70
C ASN A 92 -31.88 -9.56 -4.49
N SER A 93 -32.63 -8.48 -4.21
CA SER A 93 -33.84 -8.15 -4.95
C SER A 93 -33.55 -7.72 -6.41
N PHE A 94 -32.30 -7.35 -6.72
CA PHE A 94 -31.90 -7.03 -8.08
C PHE A 94 -31.80 -8.30 -8.96
N PRO A 95 -32.36 -8.29 -10.18
CA PRO A 95 -32.26 -9.43 -11.09
C PRO A 95 -30.82 -9.80 -11.45
N ALA A 96 -30.58 -11.07 -11.78
CA ALA A 96 -29.24 -11.60 -12.12
C ALA A 96 -28.53 -10.88 -13.30
N ARG A 97 -29.28 -10.15 -14.13
CA ARG A 97 -28.73 -9.31 -15.23
C ARG A 97 -28.25 -7.93 -14.77
N TYR A 98 -28.11 -7.69 -13.47
CA TYR A 98 -27.58 -6.44 -12.93
C TYR A 98 -26.14 -6.61 -12.46
N SER A 99 -25.32 -5.60 -12.71
CA SER A 99 -23.99 -5.45 -12.11
C SER A 99 -24.03 -4.26 -11.17
N LEU A 100 -23.80 -4.51 -9.88
CA LEU A 100 -23.91 -3.50 -8.83
C LEU A 100 -22.53 -3.05 -8.38
N LEU A 101 -22.27 -1.76 -8.49
CA LEU A 101 -21.12 -1.10 -7.89
C LEU A 101 -21.56 -0.44 -6.59
N LEU A 102 -21.05 -0.90 -5.45
CA LEU A 102 -21.40 -0.37 -4.15
C LEU A 102 -20.28 0.53 -3.64
N VAL A 103 -20.63 1.74 -3.22
CA VAL A 103 -19.66 2.78 -2.87
C VAL A 103 -20.04 3.40 -1.53
N ALA A 104 -19.17 3.25 -0.54
CA ALA A 104 -19.23 3.97 0.73
C ALA A 104 -17.98 4.84 0.90
N HIS A 105 -17.98 5.75 1.86
CA HIS A 105 -16.85 6.64 2.12
C HIS A 105 -16.01 6.17 3.30
N ASN A 106 -14.71 5.93 3.08
CA ASN A 106 -13.81 5.28 4.03
C ASN A 106 -14.22 3.83 4.38
N ALA A 107 -14.95 3.18 3.46
CA ALA A 107 -15.47 1.82 3.60
C ALA A 107 -14.37 0.81 3.95
N ARG A 108 -13.12 1.05 3.49
CA ARG A 108 -11.98 0.14 3.71
C ARG A 108 -11.58 -0.04 5.16
N SER A 109 -11.97 0.91 6.01
CA SER A 109 -11.61 0.93 7.44
C SER A 109 -12.81 0.71 8.35
N PHE A 110 -14.03 0.69 7.81
CA PHE A 110 -15.26 0.64 8.61
C PHE A 110 -16.34 -0.25 7.96
N ASP A 111 -17.13 0.29 7.01
CA ASP A 111 -18.33 -0.33 6.45
C ASP A 111 -18.12 -1.71 5.83
N SER A 112 -16.97 -1.91 5.17
CA SER A 112 -16.69 -3.18 4.48
C SER A 112 -16.59 -4.36 5.45
N VAL A 113 -16.15 -4.11 6.69
CA VAL A 113 -16.04 -5.17 7.72
C VAL A 113 -17.42 -5.62 8.17
N ILE A 114 -18.32 -4.67 8.40
CA ILE A 114 -19.72 -4.92 8.76
C ILE A 114 -20.41 -5.79 7.70
N LEU A 115 -20.25 -5.43 6.42
CA LEU A 115 -20.84 -6.20 5.33
C LEU A 115 -20.18 -7.55 5.14
N LEU A 116 -18.86 -7.65 5.29
CA LEU A 116 -18.15 -8.93 5.23
C LEU A 116 -18.67 -9.91 6.29
N GLN A 117 -18.90 -9.45 7.52
CA GLN A 117 -19.48 -10.29 8.59
C GLN A 117 -20.85 -10.85 8.19
N GLU A 118 -21.73 -10.03 7.62
CA GLU A 118 -23.06 -10.48 7.18
C GLU A 118 -22.96 -11.45 5.99
N LEU A 119 -22.05 -11.22 5.04
CA LEU A 119 -21.81 -12.14 3.92
C LEU A 119 -21.30 -13.51 4.40
N VAL A 120 -20.35 -13.52 5.34
CA VAL A 120 -19.82 -14.75 5.95
C VAL A 120 -20.91 -15.49 6.71
N LYS A 121 -21.71 -14.78 7.53
CA LYS A 121 -22.85 -15.35 8.26
C LYS A 121 -23.85 -16.04 7.33
N ARG A 122 -24.05 -15.51 6.13
CA ARG A 122 -24.94 -16.05 5.10
C ARG A 122 -24.27 -17.07 4.16
N ASN A 123 -23.02 -17.44 4.39
CA ASN A 123 -22.24 -18.32 3.52
C ASN A 123 -22.16 -17.83 2.06
N ILE A 124 -22.11 -16.50 1.85
CA ILE A 124 -21.95 -15.91 0.52
C ILE A 124 -20.46 -15.80 0.19
N ASN A 125 -20.06 -16.51 -0.87
CA ASN A 125 -18.68 -16.47 -1.38
C ASN A 125 -18.26 -15.05 -1.76
N ASN A 126 -17.08 -14.65 -1.31
CA ASN A 126 -16.54 -13.33 -1.55
C ASN A 126 -15.02 -13.36 -1.84
N GLU A 127 -14.55 -12.40 -2.62
CA GLU A 127 -13.15 -12.16 -2.98
C GLU A 127 -12.73 -10.80 -2.43
N LEU A 128 -11.68 -10.77 -1.61
CA LEU A 128 -11.17 -9.54 -0.98
C LEU A 128 -9.89 -9.05 -1.66
N THR A 129 -9.80 -7.75 -1.89
CA THR A 129 -8.55 -7.06 -2.21
C THR A 129 -8.17 -6.17 -1.03
N LEU A 130 -6.99 -6.41 -0.46
CA LEU A 130 -6.52 -5.76 0.75
C LEU A 130 -5.38 -4.77 0.48
N GLN A 131 -5.33 -3.70 1.28
CA GLN A 131 -4.16 -2.83 1.44
C GLN A 131 -3.74 -2.88 2.91
N GLY A 132 -2.73 -3.69 3.22
CA GLY A 132 -2.47 -4.09 4.60
C GLY A 132 -3.68 -4.85 5.16
N ALA A 133 -4.21 -4.42 6.30
CA ALA A 133 -5.41 -5.00 6.91
C ALA A 133 -6.75 -4.38 6.43
N LYS A 134 -6.71 -3.41 5.50
CA LYS A 134 -7.90 -2.64 5.06
C LYS A 134 -8.49 -3.21 3.78
N ILE A 135 -9.81 -3.34 3.70
CA ILE A 135 -10.53 -3.92 2.57
C ILE A 135 -10.80 -2.84 1.51
N ILE A 136 -9.94 -2.70 0.50
CA ILE A 136 -10.13 -1.66 -0.53
C ILE A 136 -11.13 -2.05 -1.62
N CYS A 137 -11.38 -3.35 -1.80
CA CYS A 137 -12.42 -3.87 -2.68
C CYS A 137 -12.89 -5.23 -2.15
N MET A 138 -14.20 -5.46 -2.22
CA MET A 138 -14.80 -6.77 -1.96
C MET A 138 -15.72 -7.11 -3.13
N LYS A 139 -15.65 -8.34 -3.65
CA LYS A 139 -16.58 -8.83 -4.68
C LYS A 139 -17.38 -10.00 -4.13
N ALA A 140 -18.69 -10.00 -4.35
CA ALA A 140 -19.58 -11.09 -3.97
C ALA A 140 -20.64 -11.24 -5.08
N GLY A 141 -20.51 -12.28 -5.92
CA GLY A 141 -21.38 -12.46 -7.08
C GLY A 141 -21.41 -11.24 -8.01
N PRO A 142 -22.58 -10.61 -8.27
CA PRO A 142 -22.68 -9.42 -9.13
C PRO A 142 -22.31 -8.10 -8.43
N TRP A 143 -21.92 -8.15 -7.15
CA TRP A 143 -21.64 -6.99 -6.32
C TRP A 143 -20.15 -6.70 -6.25
N LYS A 144 -19.78 -5.44 -6.51
CA LYS A 144 -18.42 -4.92 -6.33
C LYS A 144 -18.48 -3.77 -5.34
N PHE A 145 -18.02 -3.99 -4.12
CA PHE A 145 -17.88 -2.97 -3.09
C PHE A 145 -16.53 -2.29 -3.23
N ILE A 146 -16.52 -0.96 -3.23
CA ILE A 146 -15.31 -0.13 -3.27
C ILE A 146 -15.40 1.02 -2.27
N ASP A 147 -14.23 1.51 -1.86
CA ASP A 147 -14.13 2.71 -1.02
C ASP A 147 -13.90 3.96 -1.87
N SER A 148 -14.80 4.94 -1.78
CA SER A 148 -14.65 6.23 -2.47
C SER A 148 -13.43 7.03 -2.02
N LEU A 149 -12.93 6.83 -0.80
CA LEU A 149 -11.71 7.50 -0.29
C LEU A 149 -10.47 7.10 -1.09
N MET A 150 -10.50 5.95 -1.77
CA MET A 150 -9.44 5.54 -2.69
C MET A 150 -9.41 6.37 -3.98
N PHE A 151 -10.48 7.10 -4.27
CA PHE A 151 -10.61 8.01 -5.41
C PHE A 151 -10.61 9.49 -5.00
N LEU A 152 -11.23 9.79 -3.87
CA LEU A 152 -11.43 11.14 -3.33
C LEU A 152 -10.79 11.21 -1.94
N PRO A 153 -9.46 11.43 -1.84
CA PRO A 153 -8.72 11.36 -0.57
C PRO A 153 -8.93 12.62 0.28
N MET A 154 -10.18 12.90 0.63
CA MET A 154 -10.62 14.04 1.42
C MET A 154 -11.82 13.63 2.29
N PRO A 155 -12.08 14.32 3.42
CA PRO A 155 -13.29 14.09 4.21
C PRO A 155 -14.56 14.34 3.38
N LEU A 156 -15.65 13.61 3.69
CA LEU A 156 -16.95 13.79 3.05
C LEU A 156 -17.46 15.25 3.11
N SER A 157 -17.28 15.91 4.26
CA SER A 157 -17.64 17.32 4.46
C SER A 157 -16.87 18.32 3.58
N ALA A 158 -15.73 17.93 3.01
CA ALA A 158 -14.96 18.76 2.08
C ALA A 158 -15.42 18.59 0.62
N MET A 159 -16.18 17.54 0.31
CA MET A 159 -16.60 17.24 -1.07
C MET A 159 -17.52 18.29 -1.68
N PRO A 160 -18.54 18.85 -0.97
CA PRO A 160 -19.43 19.84 -1.57
C PRO A 160 -18.68 21.05 -2.11
N LYS A 161 -17.77 21.62 -1.31
CA LYS A 161 -16.92 22.72 -1.73
C LYS A 161 -15.99 22.34 -2.89
N SER A 162 -15.42 21.14 -2.86
CA SER A 162 -14.46 20.68 -3.88
C SER A 162 -15.10 20.47 -5.25
N PHE A 163 -16.39 20.11 -5.30
CA PHE A 163 -17.14 19.86 -6.53
C PHE A 163 -18.17 20.94 -6.88
N GLY A 164 -18.24 22.04 -6.10
CA GLY A 164 -19.22 23.11 -6.30
C GLY A 164 -20.66 22.65 -6.08
N LEU A 165 -20.89 21.72 -5.14
CA LEU A 165 -22.20 21.19 -4.80
C LEU A 165 -22.82 21.98 -3.64
N ASN A 166 -24.14 22.04 -3.61
CA ASN A 166 -24.88 22.60 -2.48
C ASN A 166 -24.95 21.56 -1.36
N GLU A 167 -24.54 21.94 -0.16
CA GLU A 167 -24.68 21.12 1.04
C GLU A 167 -26.16 21.00 1.43
N LEU A 168 -26.66 19.77 1.61
CA LEU A 168 -28.08 19.51 1.87
C LEU A 168 -28.47 19.77 3.33
N LYS A 169 -27.60 19.40 4.26
CA LYS A 169 -27.81 19.63 5.68
C LYS A 169 -26.53 20.16 6.30
N LYS A 170 -26.64 21.32 6.95
CA LYS A 170 -25.56 21.95 7.70
C LYS A 170 -25.85 21.78 9.20
N GLY A 171 -25.08 20.94 9.88
CA GLY A 171 -25.29 20.67 11.30
C GLY A 171 -24.31 19.63 11.85
N TYR A 172 -24.49 19.29 13.12
CA TYR A 172 -23.66 18.34 13.85
C TYR A 172 -24.54 17.27 14.47
N MET A 173 -24.09 16.01 14.44
CA MET A 173 -24.80 14.87 15.01
C MET A 173 -24.25 14.56 16.41
N PRO A 174 -25.10 14.33 17.44
CA PRO A 174 -24.65 13.89 18.75
C PRO A 174 -24.35 12.39 18.74
N PHE A 175 -23.15 12.03 18.27
CA PHE A 175 -22.73 10.63 18.08
C PHE A 175 -22.87 9.75 19.34
N LEU A 176 -22.60 10.30 20.53
CA LEU A 176 -22.72 9.53 21.78
C LEU A 176 -24.18 9.31 22.21
N ALA A 177 -25.12 10.06 21.65
CA ALA A 177 -26.55 9.85 21.84
C ALA A 177 -27.12 8.79 20.88
N ASN A 178 -26.31 8.18 20.00
CA ASN A 178 -26.76 7.09 19.14
C ASN A 178 -26.91 5.77 19.93
N CYS A 179 -27.88 5.72 20.82
CA CYS A 179 -28.26 4.55 21.61
C CYS A 179 -29.77 4.51 21.87
N PRO A 180 -30.32 3.34 22.28
CA PRO A 180 -31.76 3.15 22.44
C PRO A 180 -32.48 4.19 23.29
N ASP A 181 -31.81 4.73 24.32
CA ASP A 181 -32.37 5.73 25.24
C ASP A 181 -32.80 7.03 24.54
N PHE A 182 -32.16 7.39 23.42
CA PHE A 182 -32.44 8.63 22.70
C PHE A 182 -33.25 8.43 21.42
N TYR A 183 -33.53 7.22 20.96
CA TYR A 183 -34.20 7.03 19.65
C TYR A 183 -35.59 7.66 19.56
N ASN A 184 -36.30 7.76 20.70
CA ASN A 184 -37.59 8.45 20.79
C ASN A 184 -37.49 9.84 21.44
N TYR A 185 -36.28 10.40 21.59
CA TYR A 185 -36.07 11.70 22.18
C TYR A 185 -36.59 12.81 21.25
N GLU A 186 -37.46 13.64 21.81
CA GLU A 186 -37.89 14.90 21.23
C GLU A 186 -37.91 15.98 22.31
N GLY A 187 -37.17 17.06 22.11
CA GLY A 187 -37.03 18.09 23.14
C GLY A 187 -36.02 19.17 22.80
N ARG A 188 -35.39 19.73 23.83
CA ARG A 188 -34.33 20.74 23.68
C ARG A 188 -33.07 20.14 23.04
N MET A 189 -32.15 21.00 22.62
CA MET A 189 -30.82 20.56 22.20
C MET A 189 -30.16 19.68 23.28
N LEU A 190 -29.60 18.55 22.85
CA LEU A 190 -28.84 17.63 23.70
C LEU A 190 -27.55 18.28 24.22
N ASP A 191 -26.96 17.72 25.28
CA ASP A 191 -25.71 18.22 25.87
C ASP A 191 -24.57 18.28 24.83
N LYS A 192 -23.72 19.32 24.90
CA LYS A 192 -22.58 19.51 24.00
C LYS A 192 -21.61 18.33 24.04
N ASP A 193 -21.45 17.67 25.19
CA ASP A 193 -20.54 16.54 25.33
C ASP A 193 -20.94 15.34 24.45
N LEU A 194 -22.24 15.19 24.14
CA LEU A 194 -22.74 14.12 23.28
C LEU A 194 -22.32 14.26 21.80
N TYR A 195 -21.79 15.42 21.41
CA TYR A 195 -21.32 15.73 20.05
C TYR A 195 -19.82 15.53 19.86
N CYS A 196 -19.10 15.02 20.86
CA CYS A 196 -17.65 14.77 20.79
C CYS A 196 -16.81 16.04 20.49
N VAL A 197 -17.23 17.19 21.00
CA VAL A 197 -16.60 18.51 20.71
C VAL A 197 -15.12 18.55 21.10
N SER A 198 -14.74 17.85 22.15
CA SER A 198 -13.35 17.74 22.63
C SER A 198 -12.38 17.14 21.59
N GLY A 199 -12.89 16.32 20.66
CA GLY A 199 -12.11 15.75 19.56
C GLY A 199 -11.98 16.66 18.33
N MET A 200 -12.70 17.79 18.30
CA MET A 200 -12.69 18.69 17.15
C MET A 200 -11.44 19.57 17.13
N LYS A 201 -10.98 19.93 15.93
CA LYS A 201 -9.96 20.98 15.76
C LYS A 201 -10.52 22.34 16.19
N SER A 202 -9.68 23.24 16.67
CA SER A 202 -10.08 24.57 17.19
C SER A 202 -11.13 25.28 16.34
N LYS A 203 -10.88 25.44 15.04
CA LYS A 203 -11.85 26.08 14.12
C LYS A 203 -13.19 25.34 14.03
N ALA A 204 -13.17 24.01 14.00
CA ALA A 204 -14.40 23.22 13.91
C ALA A 204 -15.21 23.28 15.21
N ALA A 205 -14.54 23.34 16.37
CA ALA A 205 -15.18 23.55 17.66
C ALA A 205 -15.82 24.95 17.76
N ASP A 206 -15.15 25.99 17.26
CA ASP A 206 -15.73 27.35 17.19
C ASP A 206 -16.99 27.40 16.32
N ASP A 207 -16.95 26.73 15.16
CA ASP A 207 -18.10 26.64 14.24
C ASP A 207 -19.25 25.84 14.87
N PHE A 208 -18.93 24.77 15.62
CA PHE A 208 -19.92 24.00 16.39
C PHE A 208 -20.60 24.85 17.45
N HIS A 209 -19.86 25.57 18.28
CA HIS A 209 -20.44 26.38 19.36
C HIS A 209 -21.37 27.47 18.81
N LYS A 210 -20.97 28.16 17.74
CA LYS A 210 -21.84 29.14 17.07
C LYS A 210 -23.13 28.52 16.54
N TRP A 211 -23.03 27.35 15.92
CA TRP A 211 -24.21 26.62 15.45
C TRP A 211 -25.11 26.21 16.62
N TYR A 212 -24.55 25.60 17.66
CA TYR A 212 -25.28 25.10 18.83
C TYR A 212 -26.02 26.22 19.55
N ASP A 213 -25.31 27.32 19.86
CA ASP A 213 -25.89 28.46 20.56
C ASP A 213 -26.98 29.13 19.70
N SER A 214 -26.84 29.12 18.37
CA SER A 214 -27.92 29.54 17.47
C SER A 214 -29.15 28.61 17.50
N GLN A 215 -29.00 27.30 17.65
CA GLN A 215 -30.14 26.38 17.75
C GLN A 215 -30.88 26.56 19.08
N VAL A 216 -30.13 26.71 20.17
CA VAL A 216 -30.69 27.00 21.49
C VAL A 216 -31.45 28.33 21.47
N ALA A 217 -30.87 29.39 20.92
CA ALA A 217 -31.51 30.70 20.82
C ALA A 217 -32.81 30.69 19.98
N LYS A 218 -32.92 29.76 19.02
CA LYS A 218 -34.12 29.57 18.18
C LYS A 218 -35.17 28.67 18.84
N ASN A 219 -34.93 28.17 20.06
CA ASN A 219 -35.75 27.14 20.71
C ASN A 219 -36.00 25.93 19.79
N TYR A 220 -34.96 25.49 19.08
CA TYR A 220 -35.06 24.36 18.17
C TYR A 220 -35.50 23.10 18.92
N VAL A 221 -36.56 22.44 18.44
CA VAL A 221 -37.03 21.15 18.97
C VAL A 221 -36.25 20.04 18.26
N PHE A 222 -35.29 19.46 18.97
CA PHE A 222 -34.43 18.39 18.50
C PHE A 222 -35.17 17.05 18.60
N ASN A 223 -35.34 16.37 17.47
CA ASN A 223 -35.87 15.00 17.38
C ASN A 223 -34.76 14.07 16.91
N PHE A 224 -34.24 13.20 17.80
CA PHE A 224 -33.01 12.44 17.53
C PHE A 224 -33.15 11.53 16.30
N ARG A 225 -34.25 10.78 16.19
CA ARG A 225 -34.49 9.86 15.08
C ARG A 225 -34.55 10.59 13.74
N LYS A 226 -35.28 11.70 13.67
CA LYS A 226 -35.37 12.52 12.47
C LYS A 226 -33.99 13.06 12.08
N GLU A 227 -33.25 13.58 13.06
CA GLU A 227 -31.92 14.14 12.86
C GLU A 227 -30.91 13.11 12.33
N LEU A 228 -30.88 11.92 12.94
CA LEU A 228 -30.03 10.78 12.54
C LEU A 228 -30.31 10.36 11.09
N ILE A 229 -31.59 10.17 10.73
CA ILE A 229 -31.98 9.75 9.38
C ILE A 229 -31.62 10.81 8.35
N GLU A 230 -31.96 12.08 8.61
CA GLU A 230 -31.65 13.18 7.69
C GLU A 230 -30.15 13.43 7.55
N TYR A 231 -29.37 13.23 8.62
CA TYR A 231 -27.91 13.32 8.60
C TYR A 231 -27.33 12.26 7.65
N CYS A 232 -27.69 10.99 7.84
CA CYS A 232 -27.22 9.90 6.98
C CYS A 232 -27.69 10.06 5.51
N ILE A 233 -28.93 10.55 5.29
CA ILE A 233 -29.40 10.93 3.94
C ILE A 233 -28.50 12.00 3.31
N SER A 234 -28.14 13.03 4.07
CA SER A 234 -27.26 14.10 3.58
C SER A 234 -25.90 13.55 3.18
N ASP A 235 -25.28 12.72 4.01
CA ASP A 235 -23.96 12.12 3.76
C ASP A 235 -23.97 11.23 2.50
N VAL A 236 -24.94 10.34 2.37
CA VAL A 236 -25.09 9.51 1.15
C VAL A 236 -25.35 10.36 -0.09
N THR A 237 -26.10 11.46 0.04
CA THR A 237 -26.37 12.34 -1.09
C THR A 237 -25.14 13.12 -1.53
N ILE A 238 -24.38 13.65 -0.58
CA ILE A 238 -23.09 14.31 -0.85
C ILE A 238 -22.16 13.33 -1.55
N LEU A 239 -22.04 12.11 -1.02
CA LEU A 239 -21.22 11.06 -1.59
C LEU A 239 -21.62 10.75 -3.04
N ARG A 240 -22.91 10.54 -3.30
CA ARG A 240 -23.45 10.26 -4.64
C ARG A 240 -23.13 11.39 -5.61
N GLN A 241 -23.43 12.63 -5.25
CA GLN A 241 -23.26 13.79 -6.13
C GLN A 241 -21.77 14.07 -6.40
N ALA A 242 -20.92 13.98 -5.38
CA ALA A 242 -19.47 14.16 -5.53
C ALA A 242 -18.84 13.06 -6.39
N CYS A 243 -19.21 11.79 -6.16
CA CYS A 243 -18.73 10.69 -6.98
C CYS A 243 -19.22 10.81 -8.43
N HIS A 244 -20.46 11.24 -8.66
CA HIS A 244 -20.98 11.49 -10.02
C HIS A 244 -20.19 12.59 -10.73
N ALA A 245 -19.95 13.72 -10.05
CA ALA A 245 -19.16 14.83 -10.58
C ALA A 245 -17.73 14.37 -10.92
N PHE A 246 -17.06 13.65 -10.01
CA PHE A 246 -15.74 13.08 -10.25
C PHE A 246 -15.73 12.12 -11.44
N ARG A 247 -16.67 11.15 -11.49
CA ARG A 247 -16.75 10.17 -12.58
C ARG A 247 -16.95 10.85 -13.93
N LYS A 248 -17.80 11.88 -14.00
CA LYS A 248 -18.03 12.66 -15.22
C LYS A 248 -16.79 13.41 -15.68
N LEU A 249 -16.11 14.10 -14.75
CA LEU A 249 -14.86 14.81 -15.03
C LEU A 249 -13.78 13.85 -15.53
N PHE A 250 -13.59 12.73 -14.82
CA PHE A 250 -12.57 11.76 -15.18
C PHE A 250 -12.88 11.08 -16.51
N ALA A 251 -14.12 10.64 -16.73
CA ALA A 251 -14.52 10.02 -17.99
C ALA A 251 -14.42 10.98 -19.18
N GLY A 252 -14.69 12.27 -19.00
CA GLY A 252 -14.51 13.29 -20.02
C GLY A 252 -13.07 13.45 -20.49
N VAL A 253 -12.09 13.20 -19.60
CA VAL A 253 -10.65 13.31 -19.92
C VAL A 253 -10.07 11.95 -20.33
N ALA A 254 -10.43 10.89 -19.62
CA ALA A 254 -9.81 9.57 -19.76
C ALA A 254 -10.55 8.64 -20.73
N GLY A 255 -11.83 8.90 -21.01
CA GLY A 255 -12.67 8.11 -21.91
C GLY A 255 -13.27 6.84 -21.30
N PHE A 256 -13.24 6.68 -19.97
CA PHE A 256 -13.84 5.54 -19.26
C PHE A 256 -14.25 5.90 -17.83
N ASP A 257 -15.07 5.05 -17.20
CA ASP A 257 -15.48 5.22 -15.81
C ASP A 257 -14.42 4.70 -14.83
N PRO A 258 -13.82 5.55 -13.98
CA PRO A 258 -12.73 5.14 -13.09
C PRO A 258 -13.18 4.16 -11.99
N MET A 259 -14.41 4.27 -11.49
CA MET A 259 -14.88 3.50 -10.33
C MET A 259 -15.39 2.10 -10.72
N PHE A 260 -15.93 1.97 -11.94
CA PHE A 260 -16.23 0.64 -12.49
C PHE A 260 -14.96 -0.12 -12.89
N GLN A 261 -14.01 0.56 -13.54
CA GLN A 261 -12.85 -0.09 -14.16
C GLN A 261 -11.66 -0.27 -13.20
N CYS A 262 -11.55 0.55 -12.16
CA CYS A 262 -10.42 0.56 -11.23
C CYS A 262 -10.88 0.42 -9.77
N ILE A 263 -9.93 0.43 -8.84
CA ILE A 263 -10.17 0.38 -7.39
C ILE A 263 -9.51 1.55 -6.65
N THR A 264 -8.64 2.32 -7.31
CA THR A 264 -7.96 3.50 -6.74
C THR A 264 -7.77 4.60 -7.78
N LEU A 265 -7.60 5.84 -7.34
CA LEU A 265 -7.23 6.96 -8.21
C LEU A 265 -5.93 6.69 -8.96
N SER A 266 -4.91 6.16 -8.28
CA SER A 266 -3.61 5.86 -8.91
C SER A 266 -3.74 4.83 -10.03
N SER A 267 -4.56 3.79 -9.83
CA SER A 267 -4.82 2.79 -10.89
C SER A 267 -5.63 3.38 -12.04
N ALA A 268 -6.58 4.27 -11.76
CA ALA A 268 -7.33 5.00 -12.80
C ALA A 268 -6.41 5.94 -13.61
N CYS A 269 -5.56 6.74 -12.95
CA CYS A 269 -4.59 7.61 -13.62
C CYS A 269 -3.60 6.82 -14.47
N MET A 270 -3.10 5.69 -13.97
CA MET A 270 -2.22 4.81 -14.73
C MET A 270 -2.94 4.19 -15.94
N ALA A 271 -4.19 3.77 -15.79
CA ALA A 271 -5.02 3.28 -16.90
C ALA A 271 -5.23 4.38 -17.96
N ALA A 272 -5.57 5.60 -17.54
CA ALA A 272 -5.72 6.75 -18.43
C ALA A 272 -4.41 7.09 -19.17
N TYR A 273 -3.27 7.08 -18.47
CA TYR A 273 -1.96 7.29 -19.09
C TYR A 273 -1.63 6.20 -20.12
N ARG A 274 -1.81 4.93 -19.75
CA ARG A 274 -1.56 3.77 -20.63
C ARG A 274 -2.50 3.70 -21.84
N ARG A 275 -3.71 4.24 -21.70
CA ARG A 275 -4.71 4.31 -22.77
C ARG A 275 -4.42 5.48 -23.72
N ASN A 276 -4.23 6.68 -23.18
CA ASN A 276 -4.32 7.89 -23.99
C ASN A 276 -2.96 8.49 -24.37
N VAL A 277 -1.87 8.13 -23.68
CA VAL A 277 -0.58 8.83 -23.80
C VAL A 277 0.59 7.88 -24.06
N LEU A 278 0.67 6.77 -23.33
CA LEU A 278 1.82 5.88 -23.39
C LEU A 278 1.90 5.17 -24.75
N ARG A 279 3.00 5.41 -25.47
CA ARG A 279 3.36 4.61 -26.64
C ARG A 279 3.71 3.19 -26.21
N VAL A 280 3.23 2.21 -26.96
CA VAL A 280 3.46 0.79 -26.67
C VAL A 280 4.96 0.49 -26.68
N ASN A 281 5.43 -0.31 -25.72
CA ASN A 281 6.82 -0.77 -25.62
C ASN A 281 7.90 0.33 -25.46
N THR A 282 7.58 1.49 -24.86
CA THR A 282 8.60 2.52 -24.52
C THR A 282 9.13 2.44 -23.09
N ILE A 283 8.31 1.98 -22.16
CA ILE A 283 8.71 1.74 -20.77
C ILE A 283 8.93 0.24 -20.58
N ASP A 284 10.17 -0.11 -20.30
CA ASP A 284 10.56 -1.50 -20.09
C ASP A 284 10.25 -1.98 -18.68
N ILE A 285 9.86 -3.25 -18.61
CA ILE A 285 9.52 -3.91 -17.36
C ILE A 285 10.80 -4.55 -16.85
N VAL A 286 11.23 -4.17 -15.65
CA VAL A 286 12.40 -4.77 -14.99
C VAL A 286 12.19 -6.29 -14.93
N PRO A 287 13.14 -7.11 -15.44
CA PRO A 287 13.00 -8.57 -15.43
C PRO A 287 12.81 -9.15 -14.02
N PRO A 288 12.15 -10.31 -13.88
CA PRO A 288 12.12 -11.02 -12.60
C PRO A 288 13.55 -11.34 -12.12
N GLY A 289 13.92 -10.79 -10.96
CA GLY A 289 15.31 -10.81 -10.49
C GLY A 289 16.16 -9.61 -10.93
N GLY A 290 15.57 -8.53 -11.44
CA GLY A 290 16.33 -7.34 -11.81
C GLY A 290 17.26 -7.53 -13.01
N TYR A 291 18.21 -6.60 -13.15
CA TYR A 291 19.25 -6.65 -14.18
C TYR A 291 20.45 -7.48 -13.71
N HIS A 292 20.19 -8.65 -13.13
CA HIS A 292 21.24 -9.61 -12.81
C HIS A 292 21.85 -10.15 -14.11
N GLY A 293 23.16 -10.37 -14.13
CA GLY A 293 23.85 -11.01 -15.24
C GLY A 293 23.42 -12.47 -15.43
N ARG A 294 24.33 -13.34 -15.89
CA ARG A 294 24.01 -14.76 -16.14
C ARG A 294 23.68 -15.47 -14.80
N GLY A 295 22.39 -15.63 -14.49
CA GLY A 295 21.81 -16.65 -13.58
C GLY A 295 21.19 -16.19 -12.25
N LYS A 296 20.76 -17.18 -11.44
CA LYS A 296 19.96 -17.00 -10.21
C LYS A 296 20.74 -17.23 -8.91
N GLN A 297 22.05 -17.46 -9.01
CA GLN A 297 22.88 -17.73 -7.85
C GLN A 297 23.03 -16.47 -7.01
N SER A 298 22.97 -16.63 -5.69
CA SER A 298 22.92 -15.49 -4.80
C SER A 298 24.28 -14.93 -4.43
N HIS A 299 24.31 -13.64 -4.14
CA HIS A 299 25.52 -13.00 -3.62
C HIS A 299 26.03 -13.68 -2.34
N SER A 300 25.12 -14.08 -1.43
CA SER A 300 25.48 -14.80 -0.21
C SER A 300 26.12 -16.18 -0.48
N ALA A 301 25.55 -16.94 -1.42
CA ALA A 301 26.08 -18.24 -1.82
C ALA A 301 27.45 -18.10 -2.49
N LEU A 302 27.60 -17.10 -3.38
CA LEU A 302 28.87 -16.83 -4.05
C LEU A 302 29.98 -16.44 -3.08
N ARG A 303 29.67 -15.60 -2.08
CA ARG A 303 30.63 -15.25 -1.02
C ARG A 303 31.08 -16.48 -0.26
N TRP A 304 30.14 -17.33 0.14
CA TRP A 304 30.49 -18.58 0.82
C TRP A 304 31.36 -19.48 -0.06
N LEU A 305 31.05 -19.62 -1.36
CA LEU A 305 31.86 -20.41 -2.30
C LEU A 305 33.25 -19.83 -2.52
N ASP A 306 33.42 -18.51 -2.55
CA ASP A 306 34.75 -17.87 -2.61
C ASP A 306 35.59 -18.25 -1.39
N TYR A 307 34.98 -18.24 -0.19
CA TYR A 307 35.65 -18.66 1.04
C TYR A 307 36.01 -20.15 1.04
N GLU A 308 35.10 -21.02 0.59
CA GLU A 308 35.37 -22.46 0.46
C GLU A 308 36.47 -22.76 -0.58
N SER A 309 36.48 -22.01 -1.68
CA SER A 309 37.51 -22.12 -2.72
C SER A 309 38.89 -21.72 -2.19
N HIS A 310 38.97 -20.64 -1.39
CA HIS A 310 40.18 -20.25 -0.68
C HIS A 310 40.66 -21.32 0.29
N LYS A 311 39.75 -21.86 1.13
CA LYS A 311 40.06 -22.93 2.08
C LYS A 311 40.57 -24.20 1.39
N LEU A 312 40.05 -24.50 0.21
CA LEU A 312 40.44 -25.67 -0.59
C LEU A 312 41.74 -25.45 -1.37
N GLY A 313 42.14 -24.19 -1.61
CA GLY A 313 43.26 -23.85 -2.50
C GLY A 313 43.00 -24.20 -3.98
N THR A 314 41.76 -24.49 -4.35
CA THR A 314 41.35 -24.87 -5.71
C THR A 314 40.10 -24.09 -6.13
N VAL A 315 40.04 -23.68 -7.40
CA VAL A 315 38.89 -22.94 -7.95
C VAL A 315 37.66 -23.85 -8.01
N ILE A 316 36.60 -23.47 -7.28
CA ILE A 316 35.31 -24.14 -7.36
C ILE A 316 34.58 -23.66 -8.64
N LYS A 317 34.03 -24.59 -9.41
CA LYS A 317 33.20 -24.25 -10.58
C LYS A 317 31.86 -23.68 -10.10
N THR A 318 31.62 -22.42 -10.44
CA THR A 318 30.43 -21.64 -10.13
C THR A 318 29.90 -21.01 -11.42
N ILE A 319 28.77 -20.32 -11.34
CA ILE A 319 28.22 -19.61 -12.49
C ILE A 319 29.16 -18.55 -13.09
N HIS A 320 30.08 -18.00 -12.28
CA HIS A 320 31.00 -16.92 -12.66
C HIS A 320 32.39 -17.40 -13.07
N THR A 321 32.76 -18.64 -12.76
CA THR A 321 34.08 -19.19 -13.11
C THR A 321 34.02 -20.03 -14.38
N ASP A 322 33.15 -21.06 -14.43
CA ASP A 322 33.17 -22.07 -15.50
C ASP A 322 31.76 -22.56 -15.93
N ARG A 323 30.72 -21.74 -15.64
CA ARG A 323 29.27 -22.02 -15.75
C ARG A 323 28.75 -23.02 -14.68
N GLU A 324 27.45 -22.91 -14.36
CA GLU A 324 26.78 -23.85 -13.45
C GLU A 324 26.87 -25.29 -13.99
N VAL A 325 27.38 -26.20 -13.16
CA VAL A 325 27.45 -27.62 -13.48
C VAL A 325 26.09 -28.26 -13.22
N SER A 326 25.62 -29.09 -14.16
CA SER A 326 24.48 -29.95 -13.91
C SER A 326 24.94 -31.35 -13.52
N VAL A 327 24.60 -31.75 -12.30
CA VAL A 327 24.82 -33.11 -11.81
C VAL A 327 23.47 -33.81 -11.76
N MET A 328 23.36 -34.94 -12.47
CA MET A 328 22.14 -35.76 -12.50
C MET A 328 20.87 -34.96 -12.88
N GLY A 329 21.00 -34.08 -13.88
CA GLY A 329 19.89 -33.25 -14.39
C GLY A 329 19.49 -32.08 -13.48
N ARG A 330 20.24 -31.83 -12.40
CA ARG A 330 20.00 -30.70 -11.47
C ARG A 330 21.20 -29.78 -11.44
N ARG A 331 20.95 -28.48 -11.35
CA ARG A 331 22.03 -27.49 -11.19
C ARG A 331 22.44 -27.43 -9.73
N VAL A 332 23.74 -27.29 -9.49
CA VAL A 332 24.33 -27.18 -8.15
C VAL A 332 25.02 -25.82 -8.00
N ASP A 333 25.14 -25.32 -6.76
CA ASP A 333 25.73 -24.00 -6.50
C ASP A 333 27.25 -23.99 -6.78
N GLY A 334 27.96 -25.07 -6.41
CA GLY A 334 29.37 -25.23 -6.71
C GLY A 334 29.77 -26.68 -6.95
N TYR A 335 30.78 -26.90 -7.78
CA TYR A 335 31.31 -28.22 -8.10
C TYR A 335 32.83 -28.22 -8.26
N VAL A 336 33.49 -29.26 -7.77
CA VAL A 336 34.93 -29.47 -8.00
C VAL A 336 35.24 -30.97 -8.07
N GLU A 337 36.23 -31.31 -8.89
CA GLU A 337 36.83 -32.64 -8.96
C GLU A 337 38.28 -32.53 -8.52
N LEU A 338 38.67 -33.33 -7.52
CA LEU A 338 40.02 -33.33 -6.94
C LEU A 338 40.69 -34.66 -7.26
N SER A 339 41.89 -34.60 -7.84
CA SER A 339 42.72 -35.78 -8.06
C SER A 339 43.34 -36.22 -6.73
N LEU A 340 43.12 -37.48 -6.35
CA LEU A 340 43.69 -38.09 -5.16
C LEU A 340 45.07 -38.70 -5.48
N GLU A 341 45.94 -38.76 -4.48
CA GLU A 341 47.30 -39.33 -4.61
C GLU A 341 47.31 -40.81 -5.06
N ASN A 342 46.21 -41.53 -4.83
CA ASN A 342 46.03 -42.92 -5.25
C ASN A 342 45.49 -43.08 -6.69
N GLY A 343 45.40 -41.99 -7.47
CA GLY A 343 44.84 -41.98 -8.83
C GLY A 343 43.31 -41.94 -8.91
N GLY A 344 42.61 -41.85 -7.77
CA GLY A 344 41.17 -41.65 -7.71
C GLY A 344 40.74 -40.21 -7.97
N VAL A 345 39.44 -39.99 -8.22
CA VAL A 345 38.84 -38.65 -8.35
C VAL A 345 37.77 -38.47 -7.29
N GLU A 346 37.94 -37.45 -6.45
CA GLU A 346 36.94 -37.04 -5.47
C GLU A 346 36.05 -35.95 -6.06
N LYS A 347 34.73 -36.15 -6.02
CA LYS A 347 33.75 -35.22 -6.57
C LYS A 347 32.99 -34.53 -5.45
N ARG A 348 33.16 -33.21 -5.31
CA ARG A 348 32.46 -32.40 -4.30
C ARG A 348 31.38 -31.54 -4.92
N ILE A 349 30.22 -31.51 -4.25
CA ILE A 349 29.09 -30.62 -4.54
C ILE A 349 28.94 -29.66 -3.37
N TYR A 350 28.84 -28.37 -3.67
CA TYR A 350 28.52 -27.33 -2.70
C TYR A 350 27.06 -26.89 -2.90
N GLN A 351 26.28 -26.85 -1.82
CA GLN A 351 24.89 -26.38 -1.82
C GLN A 351 24.64 -25.33 -0.74
N PHE A 352 24.08 -24.19 -1.15
CA PHE A 352 23.73 -23.11 -0.25
C PHE A 352 22.22 -23.05 0.00
N HIS A 353 21.83 -23.29 1.26
CA HIS A 353 20.44 -23.40 1.66
C HIS A 353 19.91 -22.08 2.21
N TRP A 354 19.20 -21.35 1.37
CA TRP A 354 18.40 -20.18 1.75
C TRP A 354 17.31 -20.50 2.78
N CYS A 355 17.24 -19.73 3.87
CA CYS A 355 16.38 -20.08 5.00
C CYS A 355 14.89 -20.06 4.64
N PHE A 356 14.44 -19.02 3.91
CA PHE A 356 13.03 -18.91 3.52
C PHE A 356 12.64 -19.93 2.43
N TRP A 357 13.50 -20.13 1.43
CA TRP A 357 13.18 -20.98 0.27
C TRP A 357 13.24 -22.47 0.59
N HIS A 358 14.14 -22.88 1.47
CA HIS A 358 14.31 -24.28 1.86
C HIS A 358 13.68 -24.61 3.22
N SER A 359 12.89 -23.69 3.79
CA SER A 359 12.24 -23.84 5.11
C SER A 359 13.23 -24.27 6.20
N CYS A 360 14.19 -23.40 6.52
CA CYS A 360 15.19 -23.66 7.56
C CYS A 360 14.52 -24.03 8.89
N PRO A 361 14.93 -25.13 9.54
CA PRO A 361 14.28 -25.64 10.75
C PRO A 361 14.35 -24.66 11.94
N ILE A 362 15.30 -23.71 11.92
CA ILE A 362 15.47 -22.70 12.98
C ILE A 362 14.49 -21.53 12.82
N HIS A 363 14.26 -21.06 11.59
CA HIS A 363 13.50 -19.83 11.33
C HIS A 363 12.10 -20.08 10.77
N PHE A 364 11.89 -21.24 10.14
CA PHE A 364 10.65 -21.63 9.48
C PHE A 364 10.33 -23.11 9.80
N PRO A 365 10.06 -23.44 11.08
CA PRO A 365 9.73 -24.81 11.47
C PRO A 365 8.41 -25.24 10.82
N THR A 366 8.34 -26.49 10.36
CA THR A 366 7.15 -27.06 9.72
C THR A 366 5.96 -27.06 10.69
N THR A 367 4.82 -26.50 10.27
CA THR A 367 3.55 -26.57 11.00
C THR A 367 2.67 -27.70 10.42
N GLN A 368 1.66 -28.16 11.16
CA GLN A 368 0.81 -29.29 10.75
C GLN A 368 0.03 -29.06 9.43
N ASP A 369 -0.10 -27.81 8.97
CA ASP A 369 -0.85 -27.42 7.77
C ASP A 369 0.02 -27.25 6.50
N ASP A 370 1.31 -27.54 6.56
CA ASP A 370 2.25 -27.21 5.50
C ASP A 370 2.26 -28.30 4.39
N GLN A 371 1.47 -28.09 3.33
CA GLN A 371 1.28 -29.08 2.24
C GLN A 371 2.54 -29.36 1.39
N THR A 372 3.58 -28.52 1.49
CA THR A 372 4.84 -28.70 0.74
C THR A 372 6.05 -28.62 1.68
N ASN A 373 6.56 -29.78 2.12
CA ASN A 373 7.76 -29.81 2.95
C ASN A 373 9.05 -29.57 2.12
N ARG A 374 9.36 -28.30 1.86
CA ARG A 374 10.56 -27.86 1.11
C ARG A 374 11.87 -28.28 1.79
N TYR A 375 11.88 -28.36 3.12
CA TYR A 375 13.03 -28.85 3.89
C TYR A 375 13.30 -30.32 3.59
N GLU A 376 12.28 -31.18 3.64
CA GLU A 376 12.42 -32.60 3.28
C GLU A 376 12.89 -32.79 1.84
N GLN A 377 12.38 -32.00 0.88
CA GLN A 377 12.83 -32.07 -0.50
C GLN A 377 14.34 -31.76 -0.62
N THR A 378 14.81 -30.76 0.13
CA THR A 378 16.23 -30.39 0.22
C THR A 378 17.06 -31.55 0.77
N GLN A 379 16.62 -32.16 1.88
CA GLN A 379 17.29 -33.33 2.48
C GLN A 379 17.32 -34.55 1.55
N ARG A 380 16.21 -34.83 0.86
CA ARG A 380 16.13 -35.93 -0.13
C ARG A 380 17.10 -35.70 -1.29
N LEU A 381 17.24 -34.46 -1.75
CA LEU A 381 18.18 -34.09 -2.82
C LEU A 381 19.63 -34.31 -2.39
N THR A 382 20.02 -33.82 -1.20
CA THR A 382 21.35 -34.06 -0.63
C THR A 382 21.64 -35.54 -0.46
N ALA A 383 20.69 -36.31 0.09
CA ALA A 383 20.84 -37.75 0.27
C ALA A 383 20.98 -38.50 -1.06
N MET A 384 20.36 -38.01 -2.12
CA MET A 384 20.50 -38.57 -3.47
C MET A 384 21.93 -38.37 -4.00
N PHE A 385 22.49 -37.15 -3.89
CA PHE A 385 23.86 -36.90 -4.31
C PHE A 385 24.88 -37.73 -3.51
N ARG A 386 24.75 -37.79 -2.18
CA ARG A 386 25.64 -38.60 -1.33
C ARG A 386 25.60 -40.09 -1.69
N ARG A 387 24.41 -40.63 -1.98
CA ARG A 387 24.25 -42.04 -2.43
C ARG A 387 24.92 -42.33 -3.77
N ASN A 388 25.13 -41.32 -4.60
CA ASN A 388 25.78 -41.46 -5.91
C ASN A 388 27.29 -41.13 -5.84
N GLY A 389 27.89 -41.18 -4.66
CA GLY A 389 29.35 -41.05 -4.48
C GLY A 389 29.89 -39.63 -4.45
N PHE A 390 29.01 -38.61 -4.37
CA PHE A 390 29.44 -37.22 -4.21
C PHE A 390 29.59 -36.83 -2.74
N ILE A 391 30.63 -36.08 -2.42
CA ILE A 391 30.75 -35.40 -1.13
C ILE A 391 29.95 -34.10 -1.22
N VAL A 392 28.89 -33.98 -0.42
CA VAL A 392 28.02 -32.79 -0.42
C VAL A 392 28.31 -31.93 0.79
N ILE A 393 28.85 -30.73 0.53
CA ILE A 393 29.11 -29.68 1.51
C ILE A 393 27.94 -28.70 1.46
N GLU A 394 27.30 -28.49 2.61
CA GLU A 394 26.08 -27.69 2.71
C GLU A 394 26.32 -26.51 3.65
N LYS A 395 25.71 -25.37 3.35
CA LYS A 395 25.73 -24.21 4.24
C LYS A 395 24.37 -23.54 4.27
N TRP A 396 23.83 -23.33 5.48
CA TRP A 396 22.59 -22.58 5.65
C TRP A 396 22.85 -21.08 5.68
N GLU A 397 21.92 -20.29 5.12
CA GLU A 397 22.03 -18.82 5.10
C GLU A 397 22.22 -18.24 6.51
N CYS A 398 21.46 -18.70 7.49
CA CYS A 398 21.57 -18.21 8.86
C CYS A 398 22.89 -18.60 9.53
N GLU A 399 23.44 -19.77 9.19
CA GLU A 399 24.72 -20.23 9.70
C GLU A 399 25.84 -19.36 9.15
N PHE A 400 25.85 -19.14 7.83
CA PHE A 400 26.84 -18.27 7.19
C PHE A 400 26.75 -16.82 7.68
N LYS A 401 25.54 -16.27 7.84
CA LYS A 401 25.35 -14.92 8.41
C LYS A 401 25.93 -14.81 9.82
N ARG A 402 25.79 -15.85 10.64
CA ARG A 402 26.39 -15.89 11.98
C ARG A 402 27.91 -15.96 11.88
N GLU A 403 28.46 -16.85 11.06
CA GLU A 403 29.91 -16.98 10.83
C GLU A 403 30.55 -15.66 10.38
N LEU A 404 29.92 -14.91 9.46
CA LEU A 404 30.37 -13.57 9.05
C LEU A 404 30.54 -12.58 10.21
N THR A 405 29.86 -12.81 11.34
CA THR A 405 29.94 -11.96 12.53
C THR A 405 30.76 -12.55 13.67
N SER A 406 30.74 -13.87 13.84
CA SER A 406 31.28 -14.56 15.02
C SER A 406 32.57 -15.33 14.76
N ASP A 407 32.83 -15.76 13.52
CA ASP A 407 34.00 -16.56 13.17
C ASP A 407 35.19 -15.65 12.80
N PRO A 408 36.29 -15.67 13.57
CA PRO A 408 37.45 -14.81 13.31
C PRO A 408 38.13 -15.07 11.96
N GLU A 409 38.16 -16.31 11.47
CA GLU A 409 38.82 -16.66 10.20
C GLU A 409 37.99 -16.17 9.01
N VAL A 410 36.68 -16.40 9.05
CA VAL A 410 35.74 -15.93 8.03
C VAL A 410 35.76 -14.40 7.97
N LYS A 411 35.77 -13.74 9.14
CA LYS A 411 35.83 -12.28 9.22
C LYS A 411 37.13 -11.73 8.65
N ALA A 412 38.28 -12.28 9.05
CA ALA A 412 39.58 -11.87 8.56
C ALA A 412 39.70 -12.07 7.03
N TYR A 413 39.17 -13.17 6.49
CA TYR A 413 39.16 -13.41 5.04
C TYR A 413 38.40 -12.31 4.28
N PHE A 414 37.19 -11.96 4.70
CA PHE A 414 36.39 -10.93 4.03
C PHE A 414 36.85 -9.50 4.32
N GLU A 415 37.63 -9.27 5.38
CA GLU A 415 38.30 -7.99 5.63
C GLU A 415 39.54 -7.81 4.74
N ALA A 416 40.34 -8.88 4.54
CA ALA A 416 41.52 -8.86 3.69
C ALA A 416 41.19 -8.98 2.18
N ASN A 417 40.09 -9.67 1.86
CA ASN A 417 39.56 -9.84 0.51
C ASN A 417 38.14 -9.25 0.47
N PRO A 418 37.99 -7.91 0.58
CA PRO A 418 36.70 -7.28 0.42
C PRO A 418 36.16 -7.71 -0.95
N THR A 419 35.00 -8.35 -0.94
CA THR A 419 34.46 -9.04 -2.10
C THR A 419 34.45 -8.15 -3.32
N THR A 420 35.13 -8.57 -4.38
CA THR A 420 35.04 -8.00 -5.74
C THR A 420 33.63 -8.11 -6.34
N ARG A 421 32.76 -8.89 -5.70
CA ARG A 421 31.37 -9.10 -6.12
C ARG A 421 30.46 -8.05 -5.47
N THR A 422 30.22 -6.93 -6.15
CA THR A 422 29.19 -5.98 -5.71
C THR A 422 27.80 -6.58 -5.99
N PRO A 423 26.85 -6.59 -5.02
CA PRO A 423 25.51 -7.08 -5.34
C PRO A 423 24.90 -6.15 -6.41
N PRO A 424 24.21 -6.73 -7.39
CA PRO A 424 23.62 -5.98 -8.50
C PRO A 424 22.74 -4.84 -8.00
N LEU A 425 22.73 -3.76 -8.78
CA LEU A 425 22.07 -2.52 -8.44
C LEU A 425 20.56 -2.74 -8.30
N ASN A 426 20.00 -2.40 -7.14
CA ASN A 426 18.57 -2.39 -6.92
C ASN A 426 18.02 -0.99 -7.25
N LEU A 427 17.31 -0.88 -8.37
CA LEU A 427 16.78 0.41 -8.84
C LEU A 427 15.82 1.09 -7.83
N ARG A 428 15.21 0.31 -6.93
CA ARG A 428 14.34 0.87 -5.89
C ARG A 428 15.09 1.69 -4.85
N ASP A 429 16.38 1.42 -4.64
CA ASP A 429 17.19 2.15 -3.66
C ASP A 429 17.44 3.61 -4.10
N GLY A 430 17.24 3.92 -5.39
CA GLY A 430 17.35 5.27 -5.94
C GLY A 430 16.05 6.06 -5.88
N LEU A 431 14.95 5.47 -5.44
CA LEU A 431 13.67 6.15 -5.31
C LEU A 431 13.60 6.86 -3.94
N ALA A 432 13.64 8.18 -3.98
CA ALA A 432 13.45 9.04 -2.81
C ALA A 432 12.14 9.84 -2.93
N GLY A 433 11.56 10.19 -1.79
CA GLY A 433 10.43 11.11 -1.71
C GLY A 433 10.86 12.59 -1.81
N GLY A 434 9.93 13.49 -1.47
CA GLY A 434 10.22 14.92 -1.39
C GLY A 434 11.28 15.24 -0.33
N ARG A 435 12.06 16.30 -0.57
CA ARG A 435 13.06 16.80 0.38
C ARG A 435 12.36 17.57 1.50
N THR A 436 12.48 17.09 2.73
CA THR A 436 12.06 17.82 3.93
C THR A 436 13.30 18.14 4.78
N SER A 437 13.58 19.43 4.97
CA SER A 437 14.74 19.87 5.76
C SER A 437 14.36 21.08 6.62
N ALA A 438 14.39 20.90 7.94
CA ALA A 438 14.19 21.98 8.90
C ALA A 438 15.55 22.60 9.26
N LEU A 439 15.78 23.84 8.84
CA LEU A 439 16.99 24.59 9.20
C LEU A 439 16.89 25.28 10.56
N ARG A 440 15.65 25.57 11.00
CA ARG A 440 15.33 26.16 12.30
C ARG A 440 13.99 25.60 12.77
N TRP A 441 13.94 25.15 14.04
CA TRP A 441 12.73 24.54 14.62
C TRP A 441 11.64 25.57 14.92
N TYR A 442 12.03 26.74 15.37
CA TYR A 442 11.12 27.82 15.72
C TYR A 442 11.76 29.17 15.43
N HIS A 443 10.99 30.06 14.81
CA HIS A 443 11.37 31.45 14.63
C HIS A 443 10.15 32.33 14.88
N LYS A 444 10.28 33.29 15.78
CA LYS A 444 9.26 34.31 16.00
C LYS A 444 9.72 35.59 15.33
N ALA A 445 8.95 36.05 14.34
CA ALA A 445 9.24 37.30 13.66
C ALA A 445 9.17 38.49 14.62
N ASP A 446 10.19 39.33 14.62
CA ASP A 446 10.19 40.61 15.32
C ASP A 446 9.42 41.66 14.51
N VAL A 447 8.12 41.76 14.78
CA VAL A 447 7.21 42.69 14.09
C VAL A 447 7.63 44.15 14.34
N THR A 448 8.25 44.46 15.48
CA THR A 448 8.69 45.83 15.80
C THR A 448 9.84 46.28 14.93
N LYS A 449 10.67 45.34 14.45
CA LYS A 449 11.75 45.58 13.48
C LYS A 449 11.31 45.41 12.03
N GLY A 450 10.02 45.19 11.78
CA GLY A 450 9.47 44.98 10.44
C GLY A 450 9.84 43.62 9.83
N GLU A 451 10.25 42.64 10.63
CA GLU A 451 10.57 41.30 10.15
C GLU A 451 9.32 40.59 9.60
N LYS A 452 9.47 39.86 8.49
CA LYS A 452 8.38 39.12 7.84
C LYS A 452 8.82 37.70 7.51
N ILE A 453 7.93 36.74 7.76
CA ILE A 453 8.08 35.35 7.30
C ILE A 453 7.31 35.22 5.99
N LYS A 454 7.97 34.71 4.95
CA LYS A 454 7.36 34.45 3.64
C LYS A 454 7.33 32.95 3.39
N MET A 455 6.23 32.46 2.82
CA MET A 455 6.10 31.09 2.34
C MET A 455 6.12 31.13 0.81
N ALA A 456 7.02 30.35 0.21
CA ALA A 456 7.05 30.11 -1.22
C ALA A 456 6.65 28.66 -1.47
N ASP A 457 5.80 28.43 -2.47
CA ASP A 457 5.29 27.11 -2.83
C ASP A 457 5.37 26.96 -4.35
N VAL A 458 5.79 25.78 -4.82
CA VAL A 458 5.88 25.47 -6.25
C VAL A 458 4.53 24.91 -6.69
N VAL A 459 3.82 25.66 -7.53
CA VAL A 459 2.56 25.21 -8.11
C VAL A 459 2.78 23.94 -8.94
N SER A 460 2.24 22.82 -8.47
CA SER A 460 2.31 21.52 -9.15
C SER A 460 3.76 21.05 -9.41
N GLU A 461 4.57 20.95 -8.37
CA GLU A 461 5.98 20.51 -8.44
C GLU A 461 6.18 19.24 -9.29
N TYR A 462 5.54 18.11 -8.95
CA TYR A 462 5.71 16.86 -9.68
C TYR A 462 5.19 16.92 -11.13
N PRO A 463 4.00 17.48 -11.44
CA PRO A 463 3.60 17.69 -12.83
C PRO A 463 4.59 18.56 -13.63
N ASN A 464 5.13 19.63 -13.04
CA ASN A 464 6.14 20.46 -13.71
C ASN A 464 7.44 19.69 -13.94
N ALA A 465 7.86 18.83 -13.00
CA ALA A 465 8.98 17.91 -13.20
C ALA A 465 8.70 16.89 -14.30
N ASN A 466 7.51 16.29 -14.34
CA ASN A 466 7.09 15.35 -15.40
C ASN A 466 7.06 16.00 -16.79
N LEU A 467 6.76 17.30 -16.87
CA LEU A 467 6.72 18.04 -18.13
C LEU A 467 8.12 18.39 -18.66
N LYS A 468 9.07 18.73 -17.76
CA LYS A 468 10.38 19.28 -18.14
C LYS A 468 11.52 18.26 -18.04
N GLY A 469 11.37 17.24 -17.21
CA GLY A 469 12.39 16.25 -16.92
C GLY A 469 12.57 15.27 -18.07
N ALA A 470 13.83 14.89 -18.32
CA ALA A 470 14.12 13.72 -19.14
C ALA A 470 13.90 12.45 -18.30
N TYR A 471 13.11 11.52 -18.83
CA TYR A 471 12.86 10.23 -18.18
C TYR A 471 13.58 9.11 -18.92
N PRO A 472 14.12 8.10 -18.20
CA PRO A 472 14.70 6.94 -18.85
C PRO A 472 13.63 6.18 -19.64
N SER A 473 13.99 5.75 -20.86
CA SER A 473 13.17 4.92 -21.73
C SER A 473 13.94 3.67 -22.13
N GLY A 474 13.24 2.55 -22.23
CA GLY A 474 13.84 1.27 -22.58
C GLY A 474 14.66 0.63 -21.45
N HIS A 475 15.36 -0.46 -21.79
CA HIS A 475 16.24 -1.21 -20.90
C HIS A 475 17.58 -0.49 -20.78
N PRO A 476 18.17 -0.42 -19.58
CA PRO A 476 19.47 0.19 -19.37
C PRO A 476 20.57 -0.66 -20.01
N ILE A 477 21.63 0.01 -20.46
CA ILE A 477 22.91 -0.62 -20.74
C ILE A 477 23.62 -0.82 -19.41
N LEU A 478 24.13 -2.03 -19.18
CA LEU A 478 24.77 -2.40 -17.92
C LEU A 478 26.28 -2.31 -18.07
N PHE A 479 26.90 -1.46 -17.26
CA PHE A 479 28.35 -1.39 -17.11
C PHE A 479 28.75 -1.93 -15.74
N LEU A 480 29.85 -2.68 -15.70
CA LEU A 480 30.47 -3.15 -14.48
C LEU A 480 31.84 -2.47 -14.31
N GLU A 481 32.35 -2.47 -13.09
CA GLU A 481 33.68 -1.93 -12.79
C GLU A 481 34.73 -2.60 -13.68
N GLY A 482 35.55 -1.79 -14.36
CA GLY A 482 36.58 -2.26 -15.30
C GLY A 482 36.10 -2.53 -16.72
N ASP A 483 34.83 -2.30 -17.07
CA ASP A 483 34.36 -2.40 -18.45
C ASP A 483 35.03 -1.33 -19.34
N PRO A 484 35.83 -1.71 -20.36
CA PRO A 484 36.55 -0.77 -21.20
C PRO A 484 35.64 0.06 -22.11
N THR A 485 34.37 -0.34 -22.25
CA THR A 485 33.36 0.38 -23.03
C THR A 485 32.50 1.32 -22.20
N MET A 486 32.75 1.40 -20.88
CA MET A 486 32.02 2.30 -20.00
C MET A 486 32.33 3.76 -20.37
N PRO A 487 31.30 4.59 -20.59
CA PRO A 487 31.49 6.00 -20.92
C PRO A 487 32.10 6.79 -19.76
N PRO A 488 32.69 7.97 -20.02
CA PRO A 488 33.18 8.86 -18.98
C PRO A 488 32.05 9.33 -18.05
N VAL A 489 32.40 9.68 -16.81
CA VAL A 489 31.44 9.95 -15.72
C VAL A 489 30.48 11.09 -16.05
N GLU A 490 30.94 12.08 -16.82
CA GLU A 490 30.18 13.26 -17.23
C GLU A 490 29.00 12.91 -18.15
N GLU A 491 29.06 11.76 -18.81
CA GLU A 491 28.02 11.26 -19.71
C GLU A 491 27.04 10.30 -19.02
N TRP A 492 27.28 9.98 -17.75
CA TRP A 492 26.44 9.04 -17.02
C TRP A 492 25.04 9.63 -16.78
N ASN A 493 24.04 8.97 -17.36
CA ASN A 493 22.63 9.26 -17.12
C ASN A 493 21.90 7.96 -16.76
N GLY A 494 21.78 7.69 -15.46
CA GLY A 494 21.19 6.45 -14.98
C GLY A 494 21.38 6.28 -13.48
N MET A 495 21.36 5.02 -13.04
CA MET A 495 21.55 4.69 -11.65
C MET A 495 22.92 4.03 -11.45
N VAL A 496 23.66 4.53 -10.46
CA VAL A 496 25.03 4.11 -10.18
C VAL A 496 25.17 3.70 -8.73
N LYS A 497 26.08 2.77 -8.46
CA LYS A 497 26.48 2.38 -7.11
C LYS A 497 27.95 2.71 -6.96
N ILE A 498 28.23 3.78 -6.20
CA ILE A 498 29.55 4.37 -6.08
C ILE A 498 29.83 4.79 -4.64
N THR A 499 31.11 4.94 -4.31
CA THR A 499 31.57 5.60 -3.08
C THR A 499 31.74 7.08 -3.37
N VAL A 500 31.15 7.95 -2.54
CA VAL A 500 31.19 9.42 -2.71
C VAL A 500 31.91 10.07 -1.55
N LEU A 501 32.87 10.95 -1.86
CA LEU A 501 33.44 11.88 -0.88
C LEU A 501 32.61 13.18 -0.88
N PRO A 502 31.97 13.58 0.23
CA PRO A 502 31.11 14.76 0.24
C PRO A 502 31.91 16.07 0.03
N PRO A 503 31.33 17.04 -0.72
CA PRO A 503 31.96 18.35 -0.97
C PRO A 503 32.07 19.18 0.31
N GLN A 504 33.05 20.09 0.38
CA GLN A 504 33.30 20.93 1.56
C GLN A 504 32.34 22.13 1.65
N ASP A 505 32.01 22.73 0.51
CA ASP A 505 31.38 24.06 0.45
C ASP A 505 29.88 24.01 0.18
N LEU A 506 29.22 22.92 0.57
CA LEU A 506 27.80 22.72 0.30
C LEU A 506 26.97 22.99 1.57
N PHE A 507 26.27 24.13 1.59
CA PHE A 507 25.41 24.53 2.71
C PHE A 507 24.26 23.54 2.95
N LEU A 508 23.67 23.01 1.87
CA LEU A 508 22.58 22.03 1.90
C LEU A 508 23.03 20.74 1.21
N PRO A 509 23.18 19.60 1.91
CA PRO A 509 23.60 18.35 1.28
C PRO A 509 22.65 17.95 0.15
N VAL A 510 23.19 17.42 -0.94
CA VAL A 510 22.39 16.91 -2.08
C VAL A 510 21.91 15.48 -1.82
N LEU A 511 22.75 14.66 -1.19
CA LEU A 511 22.41 13.27 -0.87
C LEU A 511 21.60 13.20 0.44
N PRO A 512 20.63 12.26 0.54
CA PRO A 512 19.75 12.12 1.70
C PRO A 512 20.45 11.58 2.97
N LEU A 513 21.72 11.18 2.86
CA LEU A 513 22.54 10.70 3.97
C LEU A 513 23.44 11.83 4.49
N CYS A 514 23.40 12.09 5.79
CA CYS A 514 24.38 12.94 6.48
C CYS A 514 25.75 12.25 6.45
N THR A 515 26.47 12.39 5.35
CA THR A 515 27.85 11.93 5.23
C THR A 515 28.75 12.97 5.89
N CYS A 516 29.18 12.71 7.12
CA CYS A 516 30.27 13.47 7.73
C CYS A 516 31.57 13.09 7.00
N ARG A 517 32.23 14.06 6.35
CA ARG A 517 33.51 13.84 5.66
C ARG A 517 34.56 13.24 6.60
N THR A 518 34.62 13.69 7.85
CA THR A 518 35.53 13.14 8.85
C THR A 518 35.28 11.65 9.05
N CYS A 519 34.03 11.23 9.23
CA CYS A 519 33.68 9.81 9.36
C CYS A 519 33.99 8.99 8.10
N ALA A 520 33.83 9.57 6.91
CA ALA A 520 34.14 8.93 5.63
C ALA A 520 35.67 8.77 5.42
N VAL A 521 36.47 9.75 5.85
CA VAL A 521 37.93 9.72 5.75
C VAL A 521 38.57 8.82 6.83
N THR A 522 37.96 8.70 8.01
CA THR A 522 38.47 7.87 9.11
C THR A 522 37.89 6.43 9.11
N GLU A 523 37.18 6.01 8.07
CA GLU A 523 36.53 4.68 7.94
C GLU A 523 35.75 4.24 9.19
N ASN A 524 35.04 5.16 9.85
CA ASN A 524 34.36 4.82 11.10
C ASN A 524 33.09 4.00 10.77
N LYS A 525 33.18 2.67 10.94
CA LYS A 525 32.15 1.67 10.53
C LYS A 525 30.86 1.71 11.37
N ASP A 526 30.73 2.63 12.32
CA ASP A 526 29.61 2.66 13.24
C ASP A 526 28.41 3.44 12.66
N MET A 527 27.56 2.76 11.88
CA MET A 527 26.32 3.32 11.30
C MET A 527 25.27 3.74 12.36
N SER A 528 25.54 3.55 13.65
CA SER A 528 24.64 3.91 14.74
C SER A 528 24.84 5.33 15.29
N ALA A 529 25.96 5.99 14.97
CA ALA A 529 26.25 7.32 15.49
C ALA A 529 25.74 8.42 14.54
N GLN A 530 24.52 8.91 14.78
CA GLN A 530 24.10 10.22 14.27
C GLN A 530 25.13 11.27 14.72
N CYS A 531 25.86 11.82 13.76
CA CYS A 531 26.83 12.89 13.99
C CYS A 531 26.07 14.14 14.50
N LYS A 532 26.08 14.35 15.81
CA LYS A 532 25.64 15.61 16.42
C LYS A 532 26.70 16.67 16.08
N ARG A 533 26.46 17.47 15.04
CA ARG A 533 27.14 18.77 14.93
C ARG A 533 26.71 19.60 16.15
N LYS A 534 27.60 19.73 17.14
CA LYS A 534 27.58 20.90 18.01
C LYS A 534 27.90 22.10 17.13
N THR A 535 26.88 22.87 16.79
CA THR A 535 27.08 24.24 16.32
C THR A 535 27.28 25.10 17.56
N ASP A 536 28.54 25.34 17.90
CA ASP A 536 28.90 26.48 18.75
C ASP A 536 28.89 27.72 17.85
N HIS A 537 27.80 28.50 17.92
CA HIS A 537 27.76 29.94 17.66
C HIS A 537 26.62 30.57 18.46
#